data_AF-A0A2A6RLQ9-F1
#
_entry.id   AF-A0A2A6RLQ9-F1
#
_cell.length_a   1.000
_cell.length_b   1.000
_cell.length_c   1.000
_cell.angle_alpha   90.00
_cell.angle_beta   90.00
_cell.angle_gamma   90.00
#
_symmetry.space_group_name_H-M   'P 1'
#
loop_
_entity.id
_entity.type
_entity.pdbx_description
1 polymer ?
#
loop_
_entity_poly.entity_id
_entity_poly.type
_entity_poly.pdbx_seq_one_letter_code
_entity_poly.pdbx_strand_id
1 'polypeptide(L)'
;MSEKRRTGPLGWNQLTPEQIIDLLVKELYGPVSILGSQLKRLTDDDDPISEEEYEEIFAHMHHAVNHLSTTVVQLKRYSEEQKRNVG
;
A
#
# COMPACT_ATOMS: atom_id res chain seq x y z
N MET A 1 5.97 27.05 27.85
CA MET A 1 6.08 25.62 27.46
C MET A 1 5.39 25.46 26.12
N SER A 2 6.17 25.30 25.04
CA SER A 2 5.61 25.17 23.69
C SER A 2 5.16 23.74 23.44
N GLU A 3 3.86 23.58 23.23
CA GLU A 3 3.19 22.33 22.94
C GLU A 3 3.61 21.86 21.53
N LYS A 4 4.51 20.86 21.45
CA LYS A 4 4.83 20.16 20.21
C LYS A 4 3.56 19.46 19.73
N ARG A 5 2.83 20.08 18.79
CA ARG A 5 1.79 19.39 18.02
C ARG A 5 2.44 18.18 17.38
N ARG A 6 2.02 16.99 17.80
CA ARG A 6 2.34 15.73 17.14
C ARG A 6 1.86 15.85 15.69
N THR A 7 2.77 16.12 14.77
CA THR A 7 2.53 15.95 13.34
C THR A 7 2.45 14.45 13.09
N GLY A 8 1.25 13.89 13.30
CA GLY A 8 0.90 12.65 12.60
C GLY A 8 1.06 12.87 11.09
N PRO A 9 1.25 11.81 10.30
CA PRO A 9 1.38 11.95 8.85
C PRO A 9 0.23 12.83 8.33
N LEU A 10 0.56 13.86 7.57
CA LEU A 10 -0.41 14.77 6.94
C LEU A 10 -1.51 13.89 6.33
N GLY A 11 -2.72 13.98 6.88
CA GLY A 11 -3.83 13.15 6.42
C GLY A 11 -4.11 13.45 4.96
N TRP A 12 -4.54 12.44 4.20
CA TRP A 12 -4.91 12.60 2.79
C TRP A 12 -5.96 13.70 2.58
N ASN A 13 -6.73 14.03 3.62
CA ASN A 13 -7.72 15.10 3.66
C ASN A 13 -7.19 16.50 3.32
N GLN A 14 -5.89 16.73 3.41
CA GLN A 14 -5.25 18.01 3.05
C GLN A 14 -4.67 18.02 1.62
N LEU A 15 -4.74 16.89 0.91
CA LEU A 15 -4.17 16.74 -0.43
C LEU A 15 -5.22 16.98 -1.51
N THR A 16 -4.76 17.61 -2.59
CA THR A 16 -5.52 17.74 -3.84
C THR A 16 -5.65 16.38 -4.54
N PRO A 17 -6.67 16.19 -5.41
CA PRO A 17 -6.81 14.96 -6.18
C PRO A 17 -5.55 14.59 -6.97
N GLU A 18 -4.86 15.58 -7.55
CA GLU A 18 -3.62 15.38 -8.30
C GLU A 18 -2.50 14.84 -7.39
N GLN A 19 -2.35 15.42 -6.19
CA GLN A 19 -1.37 14.94 -5.20
C GLN A 19 -1.69 13.51 -4.71
N ILE A 20 -2.98 13.15 -4.61
CA ILE A 20 -3.39 11.80 -4.26
C ILE A 20 -3.07 10.81 -5.38
N ILE A 21 -3.25 11.19 -6.65
CA ILE A 21 -2.86 10.34 -7.78
C ILE A 21 -1.35 10.07 -7.75
N ASP A 22 -0.52 11.10 -7.55
CA ASP A 22 0.93 10.95 -7.45
C ASP A 22 1.35 10.05 -6.27
N LEU A 23 0.64 10.15 -5.15
CA LEU A 23 0.86 9.30 -3.99
C LEU A 23 0.47 7.85 -4.29
N LEU A 24 -0.70 7.62 -4.88
CA LEU A 24 -1.20 6.28 -5.22
C LEU A 24 -0.25 5.55 -6.16
N VAL A 25 0.32 6.23 -7.16
CA VAL A 25 1.32 5.61 -8.06
C VAL A 25 2.49 5.03 -7.27
N LYS A 26 2.98 5.76 -6.24
CA LYS A 26 4.09 5.31 -5.39
C LYS A 26 3.66 4.19 -4.44
N GLU A 27 2.54 4.35 -3.76
CA GLU A 27 2.02 3.42 -2.75
C GLU A 27 1.57 2.08 -3.36
N LEU A 28 1.10 2.08 -4.61
CA LEU A 28 0.66 0.85 -5.28
C LEU A 28 1.81 0.09 -5.94
N TYR A 29 2.83 0.78 -6.44
CA TYR A 29 3.91 0.15 -7.19
C TYR A 29 4.67 -0.89 -6.36
N GLY A 30 5.07 -0.53 -5.14
CA GLY A 30 5.84 -1.41 -4.24
C GLY A 30 5.16 -2.77 -4.01
N PRO A 31 3.95 -2.81 -3.42
CA PRO A 31 3.29 -4.09 -3.14
C PRO A 31 2.90 -4.85 -4.41
N VAL A 32 2.52 -4.19 -5.51
CA VAL A 32 2.25 -4.88 -6.79
C VAL A 32 3.51 -5.54 -7.33
N SER A 33 4.65 -4.86 -7.27
CA SER A 33 5.93 -5.41 -7.70
C SER A 33 6.34 -6.63 -6.86
N ILE A 34 6.15 -6.56 -5.54
CA ILE A 34 6.44 -7.68 -4.61
C ILE A 34 5.56 -8.88 -4.97
N LEU A 35 4.24 -8.67 -5.13
CA LEU A 35 3.34 -9.76 -5.50
C LEU A 35 3.72 -10.40 -6.84
N GLY A 36 4.07 -9.58 -7.84
CA GLY A 36 4.53 -10.07 -9.13
C GLY A 36 5.81 -10.90 -9.05
N SER A 37 6.82 -10.44 -8.29
CA SER A 37 8.08 -11.17 -8.14
C SER A 37 7.91 -12.48 -7.37
N GLN A 38 7.13 -12.47 -6.29
CA GLN A 38 6.87 -13.67 -5.49
C GLN A 38 6.02 -14.68 -6.26
N LEU A 39 5.00 -14.23 -7.00
CA LEU A 39 4.21 -15.10 -7.86
C LEU A 39 5.08 -15.74 -8.93
N LYS A 40 5.96 -14.96 -9.58
CA LYS A 40 6.91 -15.50 -10.55
C LYS A 40 7.74 -16.63 -9.93
N ARG A 41 8.33 -16.38 -8.75
CA ARG A 41 9.15 -17.38 -8.03
C ARG A 41 8.37 -18.66 -7.77
N LEU A 42 7.12 -18.56 -7.29
CA LEU A 42 6.24 -19.72 -7.06
C LEU A 42 5.90 -20.55 -8.30
N THR A 43 5.95 -19.93 -9.49
CA THR A 43 5.59 -20.55 -10.77
C THR A 43 6.81 -20.93 -11.61
N ASP A 44 8.02 -20.63 -11.13
CA ASP A 44 9.26 -20.91 -11.86
C ASP A 44 9.69 -22.35 -11.55
N ASP A 45 9.50 -23.26 -12.50
CA ASP A 45 9.80 -24.69 -12.34
C ASP A 45 11.32 -24.98 -12.34
N ASP A 46 12.15 -23.99 -12.69
CA ASP A 46 13.60 -24.14 -12.82
C ASP A 46 14.36 -24.01 -11.48
N ASP A 47 13.70 -23.52 -10.40
CA ASP A 47 14.31 -23.31 -9.08
C ASP A 47 13.45 -23.90 -7.95
N PRO A 48 13.75 -25.12 -7.47
CA PRO A 48 12.94 -25.78 -6.46
C PRO A 48 12.98 -25.01 -5.13
N ILE A 49 11.81 -24.54 -4.70
CA ILE A 49 11.62 -23.75 -3.48
C ILE A 49 11.60 -24.66 -2.25
N SER A 50 12.43 -24.35 -1.25
CA SER A 50 12.41 -25.00 0.05
C SER A 50 11.22 -24.56 0.92
N GLU A 51 10.89 -25.32 1.97
CA GLU A 51 9.79 -24.97 2.89
C GLU A 51 9.98 -23.60 3.55
N GLU A 52 11.21 -23.28 3.97
CA GLU A 52 11.56 -21.97 4.56
C GLU A 52 11.33 -20.83 3.56
N GLU A 53 11.72 -21.01 2.30
CA GLU A 53 11.49 -20.01 1.26
C GLU A 53 10.00 -19.84 0.93
N TYR A 54 9.20 -20.92 1.00
CA TYR A 54 7.75 -20.83 0.88
C TYR A 54 7.16 -19.95 1.98
N GLU A 55 7.56 -20.14 3.23
CA GLU A 55 7.11 -19.31 4.36
C GLU A 55 7.46 -17.83 4.16
N GLU A 56 8.68 -17.54 3.72
CA GLU A 56 9.12 -16.18 3.39
C GLU A 56 8.31 -15.55 2.25
N ILE A 57 8.07 -16.31 1.19
CA ILE A 57 7.25 -15.88 0.05
C ILE A 57 5.85 -15.49 0.53
N PHE A 58 5.18 -16.35 1.31
CA PHE A 58 3.86 -16.07 1.84
C PHE A 58 3.86 -14.86 2.78
N ALA A 59 4.86 -14.72 3.64
CA ALA A 59 5.00 -13.55 4.51
C ALA A 59 5.10 -12.26 3.70
N HIS A 60 5.91 -12.23 2.64
CA HIS A 60 6.03 -11.07 1.75
C HIS A 60 4.73 -10.76 1.00
N MET A 61 4.05 -11.78 0.48
CA MET A 61 2.77 -11.60 -0.20
C MET A 61 1.69 -11.08 0.75
N HIS A 62 1.61 -11.62 1.97
CA HIS A 62 0.68 -11.13 2.99
C HIS A 62 0.95 -9.67 3.38
N HIS A 63 2.23 -9.30 3.53
CA HIS A 63 2.60 -7.92 3.81
C HIS A 63 2.17 -6.98 2.68
N ALA A 64 2.43 -7.35 1.43
CA ALA A 64 2.03 -6.57 0.26
C ALA A 64 0.50 -6.40 0.16
N VAL A 65 -0.27 -7.47 0.40
CA VAL A 65 -1.75 -7.41 0.43
C VAL A 65 -2.25 -6.50 1.55
N ASN A 66 -1.65 -6.57 2.74
CA ASN A 66 -2.02 -5.70 3.86
C ASN A 66 -1.75 -4.22 3.57
N HIS A 67 -0.63 -3.92 2.90
CA HIS A 67 -0.32 -2.57 2.42
C HIS A 67 -1.38 -2.09 1.43
N LEU A 68 -1.67 -2.87 0.37
CA LEU A 68 -2.71 -2.54 -0.61
C LEU A 68 -4.07 -2.28 0.04
N SER A 69 -4.49 -3.16 0.97
CA SER A 69 -5.73 -3.01 1.71
C SER A 69 -5.78 -1.69 2.47
N THR A 70 -4.69 -1.33 3.16
CA THR A 70 -4.58 -0.07 3.89
C THR A 70 -4.68 1.14 2.95
N THR A 71 -3.99 1.10 1.81
CA THR A 71 -4.04 2.15 0.77
C THR A 71 -5.46 2.32 0.22
N VAL A 72 -6.17 1.22 -0.07
CA VAL A 72 -7.56 1.27 -0.56
C VAL A 72 -8.50 1.85 0.49
N VAL A 73 -8.35 1.48 1.76
CA VAL A 73 -9.16 2.05 2.85
C VAL A 73 -8.94 3.55 2.99
N GLN A 74 -7.69 4.01 2.88
CA GLN A 74 -7.37 5.44 2.90
C GLN A 74 -7.98 6.18 1.71
N LEU A 75 -7.89 5.62 0.50
CA LEU A 75 -8.50 6.20 -0.70
C LEU A 75 -10.02 6.30 -0.60
N LYS A 76 -10.67 5.25 -0.08
CA LYS A 76 -12.12 5.27 0.15
C LYS A 76 -12.52 6.42 1.07
N ARG A 77 -11.82 6.57 2.21
CA ARG A 77 -12.08 7.66 3.18
C ARG A 77 -11.88 9.04 2.53
N TYR A 78 -10.79 9.22 1.79
CA TYR A 78 -10.54 10.45 1.04
C TYR A 78 -11.66 10.77 0.05
N SER A 79 -12.10 9.77 -0.74
CA SER A 79 -13.18 9.96 -1.72
C SER A 79 -14.51 10.34 -1.06
N GLU A 80 -14.85 9.74 0.07
CA GLU A 80 -16.05 10.09 0.85
C GLU A 80 -15.99 11.52 1.40
N GLU A 81 -14.81 11.97 1.85
CA GLU A 81 -14.60 13.35 2.31
C GLU A 81 -14.73 14.37 1.18
N GLN A 82 -14.12 14.11 0.02
CA GLN A 82 -14.23 15.01 -1.14
C GLN A 82 -15.68 15.16 -1.61
N LYS A 83 -16.46 14.06 -1.62
CA LYS A 83 -17.89 14.11 -1.95
C LYS A 83 -18.70 14.98 -0.99
N ARG A 84 -18.34 14.96 0.32
CA ARG A 84 -18.99 15.81 1.34
C ARG A 84 -18.61 17.28 1.22
N ASN A 85 -17.42 17.61 0.73
CA ASN A 85 -16.96 18.99 0.60
C ASN A 85 -17.50 19.70 -0.66
N VAL A 86 -17.95 18.92 -1.65
CA VAL A 86 -18.50 19.42 -2.94
C VAL A 86 -20.03 19.47 -2.95
N GLY A 87 -20.70 18.77 -2.02
CA GLY A 87 -22.16 18.78 -1.84
C GLY A 87 -22.63 19.76 -0.79
#